data_AF-A0A941VYZ1-F1
#
_entry.id   AF-A0A941VYZ1-F1
#
_cell.length_a   1.000
_cell.length_b   1.000
_cell.length_c   1.000
_cell.angle_alpha   90.00
_cell.angle_beta   90.00
_cell.angle_gamma   90.00
#
_symmetry.space_group_name_H-M   'P 1'
#
loop_
_entity.id
_entity.type
_entity.pdbx_description
1 polymer ?
#
loop_
_entity_poly.entity_id
_entity_poly.type
_entity_poly.pdbx_seq_one_letter_code
_entity_poly.pdbx_strand_id
1 'polypeptide(L)'
;ADACVSAGNTGALMATARFVLKTLPGIDRPAICTTLPTVRGHTRVLDLGANVDSKAEHLLQFAVMGSVLAEVNGIQQPRVGLLNIGEEDIKGNEQVKDAARLLTSSDLNYIGFVEGDGIYLDEIDVVVCDGFVGNIALKSSEGVAKLIRHFMTQEFKRNLLTRLAGLIALPVLRAFSRRIDPRRYNGASLLGLQGIVIKSHGGADALAFANAIQVAMLASGRPSRRETSALNYARIIGTGSYLPEKVLTNADLEQMIETTAEWIIARTGVEERHIAAPGETTCDLAEQASRRALAAAGIEPADIDLIILGTTTPDHVFPSVATQLQHRLGCYGSPAFDVQAVCTGFVYALDIAHRFIRTGAARRALVVGADTFTRIIDWTDRGTCILFGDGAGAVVLEAANEPGIIDSRLGADGRYKELLWVPAGVSSGYDQTRQNAAFVEMRGSEVFKVAVTTLKDIAEQILVANNLTVADVDWLIPHQANRRILSATAKRLGLPEQRMVDCVRIHGNTSAASVPLALDVAVRDGRIQRGDTLLLEGFGGGFTWGAVLLNY
;
A
#
# COMPACT_ATOMS: atom_id res chain seq x y z
N ALA A 1 5.31 -26.93 9.14
CA ALA A 1 5.92 -25.64 9.50
C ALA A 1 7.12 -25.47 8.59
N ASP A 2 7.19 -24.34 7.88
CA ASP A 2 7.98 -24.29 6.64
C ASP A 2 9.41 -23.76 6.86
N ALA A 3 9.67 -23.20 8.04
CA ALA A 3 10.99 -22.82 8.52
C ALA A 3 11.08 -22.91 10.05
N CYS A 4 12.29 -23.08 10.58
CA CYS A 4 12.61 -23.01 12.00
C CYS A 4 13.47 -21.77 12.30
N VAL A 5 13.21 -21.09 13.42
CA VAL A 5 14.05 -19.99 13.93
C VAL A 5 14.46 -20.32 15.37
N SER A 6 15.74 -20.22 15.68
CA SER A 6 16.23 -20.49 17.05
C SER A 6 17.30 -19.51 17.50
N ALA A 7 17.17 -19.01 18.73
CA ALA A 7 18.22 -18.29 19.45
C ALA A 7 19.20 -19.23 20.19
N GLY A 8 18.87 -20.53 20.31
CA GLY A 8 19.59 -21.51 21.14
C GLY A 8 21.04 -21.77 20.74
N ASN A 9 21.74 -22.61 21.49
CA ASN A 9 23.16 -22.94 21.23
C ASN A 9 23.37 -23.43 19.78
N THR A 10 24.37 -22.88 19.09
CA THR A 10 24.64 -23.15 17.67
C THR A 10 24.93 -24.63 17.40
N GLY A 11 25.77 -25.28 18.21
CA GLY A 11 26.10 -26.70 18.06
C GLY A 11 24.91 -27.62 18.32
N ALA A 12 24.08 -27.30 19.33
CA ALA A 12 22.85 -28.05 19.61
C ALA A 12 21.81 -27.90 18.50
N LEU A 13 21.62 -26.68 17.97
CA LEU A 13 20.76 -26.43 16.82
C LEU A 13 21.26 -27.19 15.59
N MET A 14 22.56 -27.13 15.32
CA MET A 14 23.21 -27.81 14.20
C MET A 14 23.02 -29.33 14.26
N ALA A 15 23.36 -29.95 15.39
CA ALA A 15 23.22 -31.39 15.58
C ALA A 15 21.75 -31.84 15.43
N THR A 16 20.81 -31.09 16.01
CA THR A 16 19.37 -31.38 15.92
C THR A 16 18.86 -31.22 14.48
N ALA A 17 19.22 -30.12 13.80
CA ALA A 17 18.81 -29.85 12.43
C ALA A 17 19.35 -30.92 11.47
N ARG A 18 20.64 -31.29 11.57
CA ARG A 18 21.23 -32.37 10.78
C ARG A 18 20.59 -33.74 11.08
N PHE A 19 20.25 -34.02 12.33
CA PHE A 19 19.59 -35.28 12.70
C PHE A 19 18.16 -35.38 12.13
N VAL A 20 17.37 -34.31 12.24
CA VAL A 20 15.95 -34.28 11.84
C VAL A 20 15.78 -34.07 10.34
N LEU A 21 16.43 -33.05 9.77
CA LEU A 21 16.23 -32.63 8.37
C LEU A 21 17.18 -33.32 7.39
N LYS A 22 18.27 -33.94 7.86
CA LYS A 22 19.37 -34.46 7.03
C LYS A 22 20.05 -33.38 6.18
N THR A 23 21.17 -33.74 5.54
CA THR A 23 21.82 -32.88 4.55
C THR A 23 21.24 -33.11 3.15
N LEU A 24 21.45 -32.14 2.26
CA LEU A 24 21.22 -32.31 0.83
C LEU A 24 22.17 -33.37 0.26
N PRO A 25 21.78 -34.11 -0.80
CA PRO A 25 22.68 -35.03 -1.49
C PRO A 25 23.97 -34.33 -1.92
N GLY A 26 25.12 -34.95 -1.65
CA GLY A 26 26.44 -34.37 -1.96
C GLY A 26 26.97 -33.33 -0.97
N ILE A 27 26.22 -32.98 0.09
CA ILE A 27 26.68 -32.09 1.17
C ILE A 27 26.97 -32.90 2.44
N ASP A 28 28.23 -32.89 2.89
CA ASP A 28 28.68 -33.60 4.09
C ASP A 28 28.36 -32.81 5.37
N ARG A 29 28.52 -31.48 5.29
CA ARG A 29 28.34 -30.55 6.41
C ARG A 29 27.56 -29.31 5.95
N PRO A 30 26.45 -28.97 6.62
CA PRO A 30 25.76 -27.70 6.40
C PRO A 30 26.56 -26.53 7.00
N ALA A 31 26.39 -25.32 6.46
CA ALA A 31 27.14 -24.12 6.85
C ALA A 31 26.22 -22.97 7.27
N ILE A 32 26.69 -22.11 8.18
CA ILE A 32 26.04 -20.85 8.56
C ILE A 32 26.43 -19.78 7.55
N CYS A 33 25.46 -19.38 6.73
CA CYS A 33 25.56 -18.26 5.81
C CYS A 33 24.93 -17.00 6.43
N THR A 34 25.68 -15.90 6.49
CA THR A 34 25.13 -14.56 6.82
C THR A 34 25.35 -13.63 5.64
N THR A 35 24.35 -12.77 5.37
CA THR A 35 24.50 -11.69 4.39
C THR A 35 25.01 -10.44 5.10
N LEU A 36 26.19 -9.95 4.70
CA LEU A 36 26.83 -8.76 5.27
C LEU A 36 26.69 -7.57 4.30
N PRO A 37 26.54 -6.33 4.81
CA PRO A 37 26.53 -5.13 3.96
C PRO A 37 27.96 -4.79 3.49
N THR A 38 28.09 -4.42 2.22
CA THR A 38 29.35 -3.97 1.60
C THR A 38 29.20 -2.55 1.04
N VAL A 39 30.28 -1.94 0.57
CA VAL A 39 30.24 -0.60 -0.06
C VAL A 39 29.35 -0.58 -1.31
N ARG A 40 29.27 -1.69 -2.05
CA ARG A 40 28.51 -1.80 -3.31
C ARG A 40 27.22 -2.61 -3.21
N GLY A 41 26.89 -3.14 -2.02
CA GLY A 41 25.64 -3.88 -1.80
C GLY A 41 25.73 -4.85 -0.63
N HIS A 42 25.77 -6.15 -0.94
CA HIS A 42 25.77 -7.23 0.04
C HIS A 42 26.62 -8.41 -0.43
N THR A 43 27.34 -9.05 0.49
CA THR A 43 28.06 -10.32 0.25
C THR A 43 27.53 -11.42 1.16
N ARG A 44 27.68 -12.68 0.74
CA ARG A 44 27.30 -13.88 1.51
C ARG A 44 28.56 -14.52 2.09
N VAL A 45 28.70 -14.52 3.42
CA VAL A 45 29.86 -15.12 4.08
C VAL A 45 29.50 -16.46 4.70
N LEU A 46 30.29 -17.48 4.37
CA LEU A 46 30.23 -18.85 4.89
C LEU A 46 31.65 -19.30 5.25
N ASP A 47 31.91 -20.18 6.21
CA ASP A 47 31.05 -20.52 7.33
C ASP A 47 31.31 -19.55 8.51
N LEU A 48 30.32 -19.35 9.36
CA LEU A 48 30.35 -18.39 10.48
C LEU A 48 30.15 -19.08 11.82
N GLY A 49 30.88 -20.18 12.02
CA GLY A 49 30.99 -20.88 13.31
C GLY A 49 30.09 -22.10 13.47
N ALA A 50 29.68 -22.76 12.39
CA ALA A 50 29.01 -24.06 12.45
C ALA A 50 30.03 -25.23 12.42
N ASN A 51 31.10 -25.06 11.66
CA ASN A 51 32.14 -26.04 11.41
C ASN A 51 33.48 -25.44 11.82
N VAL A 52 34.14 -26.08 12.78
CA VAL A 52 35.55 -25.85 13.11
C VAL A 52 36.33 -26.99 12.45
N ASP A 53 37.55 -26.70 12.00
CA ASP A 53 38.47 -27.63 11.34
C ASP A 53 37.92 -28.22 10.01
N SER A 54 37.65 -27.34 9.04
CA SER A 54 36.75 -27.62 7.91
C SER A 54 37.32 -28.31 6.66
N LYS A 55 38.55 -28.86 6.63
CA LYS A 55 39.19 -29.45 5.42
C LYS A 55 39.19 -28.50 4.20
N ALA A 56 39.58 -29.02 3.01
CA ALA A 56 39.48 -28.31 1.74
C ALA A 56 38.15 -28.61 1.01
N GLU A 57 37.65 -29.84 1.11
CA GLU A 57 36.46 -30.28 0.36
C GLU A 57 35.16 -29.66 0.90
N HIS A 58 35.05 -29.42 2.22
CA HIS A 58 33.88 -28.71 2.74
C HIS A 58 33.90 -27.23 2.35
N LEU A 59 35.07 -26.58 2.21
CA LEU A 59 35.15 -25.20 1.72
C LEU A 59 34.65 -25.12 0.26
N LEU A 60 34.97 -26.10 -0.59
CA LEU A 60 34.34 -26.23 -1.91
C LEU A 60 32.80 -26.40 -1.81
N GLN A 61 32.30 -27.26 -0.91
CA GLN A 61 30.85 -27.39 -0.69
C GLN A 61 30.19 -26.07 -0.22
N PHE A 62 30.87 -25.29 0.63
CA PHE A 62 30.38 -24.00 1.11
C PHE A 62 30.32 -22.96 -0.03
N ALA A 63 31.32 -22.98 -0.93
CA ALA A 63 31.33 -22.17 -2.14
C ALA A 63 30.15 -22.48 -3.07
N VAL A 64 29.90 -23.77 -3.35
CA VAL A 64 28.77 -24.22 -4.17
C VAL A 64 27.45 -23.77 -3.57
N MET A 65 27.23 -24.00 -2.26
CA MET A 65 26.02 -23.57 -1.57
C MET A 65 25.84 -22.04 -1.57
N GLY A 66 26.92 -21.28 -1.42
CA GLY A 66 26.91 -19.83 -1.48
C GLY A 66 26.59 -19.30 -2.88
N SER A 67 27.16 -19.89 -3.94
CA SER A 67 26.90 -19.53 -5.34
C SER A 67 25.44 -19.78 -5.71
N VAL A 68 24.91 -20.97 -5.43
CA VAL A 68 23.49 -21.29 -5.67
C VAL A 68 22.56 -20.32 -4.93
N LEU A 69 22.89 -19.94 -3.68
CA LEU A 69 22.13 -18.92 -2.95
C LEU A 69 22.24 -17.53 -3.61
N ALA A 70 23.38 -17.15 -4.16
CA ALA A 70 23.56 -15.89 -4.87
C ALA A 70 22.79 -15.87 -6.21
N GLU A 71 22.79 -16.97 -6.96
CA GLU A 71 22.03 -17.16 -8.20
C GLU A 71 20.52 -17.09 -7.98
N VAL A 72 20.00 -17.73 -6.92
CA VAL A 72 18.58 -17.63 -6.50
C VAL A 72 18.19 -16.18 -6.15
N ASN A 73 19.15 -15.34 -5.75
CA ASN A 73 18.95 -13.91 -5.51
C ASN A 73 19.26 -13.04 -6.75
N GLY A 74 19.37 -13.63 -7.95
CA GLY A 74 19.50 -12.92 -9.22
C GLY A 74 20.93 -12.57 -9.66
N ILE A 75 21.96 -13.05 -8.96
CA ILE A 75 23.36 -12.80 -9.36
C ILE A 75 23.80 -13.87 -10.37
N GLN A 76 24.03 -13.47 -11.62
CA GLN A 76 24.56 -14.37 -12.65
C GLN A 76 26.08 -14.57 -12.46
N GLN A 77 26.54 -15.82 -12.48
CA GLN A 77 27.94 -16.24 -12.21
C GLN A 77 28.57 -15.54 -10.97
N PRO A 78 28.06 -15.80 -9.76
CA PRO A 78 28.51 -15.13 -8.53
C PRO A 78 30.02 -15.30 -8.31
N ARG A 79 30.72 -14.19 -8.03
CA ARG A 79 32.15 -14.24 -7.71
C ARG A 79 32.37 -14.84 -6.33
N VAL A 80 33.15 -15.91 -6.30
CA VAL A 80 33.53 -16.64 -5.09
C VAL A 80 34.96 -16.26 -4.72
N GLY A 81 35.13 -15.73 -3.51
CA GLY A 81 36.44 -15.48 -2.91
C GLY A 81 36.70 -16.37 -1.70
N LEU A 82 37.98 -16.72 -1.46
CA LEU A 82 38.40 -17.54 -0.32
C LEU A 82 39.16 -16.68 0.71
N LEU A 83 38.60 -16.53 1.91
CA LEU A 83 39.16 -15.67 2.95
C LEU A 83 40.53 -16.18 3.42
N ASN A 84 41.53 -15.31 3.41
CA ASN A 84 42.92 -15.62 3.74
C ASN A 84 43.56 -14.48 4.56
N ILE A 85 44.80 -14.71 5.01
CA ILE A 85 45.64 -13.73 5.72
C ILE A 85 46.38 -12.80 4.72
N GLY A 86 46.33 -13.10 3.42
CA GLY A 86 46.72 -12.21 2.35
C GLY A 86 46.32 -12.73 0.97
N GLU A 87 46.38 -11.86 -0.04
CA GLU A 87 45.97 -12.17 -1.42
C GLU A 87 46.96 -13.10 -2.17
N GLU A 88 48.22 -13.18 -1.75
CA GLU A 88 49.25 -13.95 -2.46
C GLU A 88 49.20 -15.47 -2.16
N ASP A 89 49.29 -16.31 -3.20
CA ASP A 89 49.21 -17.79 -3.14
C ASP A 89 50.13 -18.49 -2.11
N ILE A 90 51.20 -17.82 -1.69
CA ILE A 90 52.15 -18.33 -0.70
C ILE A 90 51.65 -18.19 0.75
N LYS A 91 50.70 -17.28 1.01
CA LYS A 91 50.15 -17.00 2.34
C LYS A 91 48.95 -17.91 2.64
N GLY A 92 48.68 -18.11 3.93
CA GLY A 92 47.63 -19.01 4.41
C GLY A 92 48.12 -20.41 4.75
N ASN A 93 47.24 -21.20 5.36
CA ASN A 93 47.52 -22.58 5.74
C ASN A 93 47.30 -23.53 4.54
N GLU A 94 47.82 -24.77 4.63
CA GLU A 94 47.72 -25.73 3.53
C GLU A 94 46.26 -26.10 3.18
N GLN A 95 45.35 -26.09 4.16
CA GLN A 95 43.92 -26.32 3.94
C GLN A 95 43.30 -25.28 2.99
N VAL A 96 43.63 -24.00 3.16
CA VAL A 96 43.17 -22.89 2.32
C VAL A 96 43.80 -22.96 0.93
N LYS A 97 45.07 -23.37 0.82
CA LYS A 97 45.73 -23.59 -0.48
C LYS A 97 45.14 -24.78 -1.25
N ASP A 98 44.86 -25.90 -0.56
CA ASP A 98 44.22 -27.06 -1.16
C ASP A 98 42.78 -26.73 -1.61
N ALA A 99 42.04 -25.94 -0.82
CA ALA A 99 40.72 -25.44 -1.20
C ALA A 99 40.77 -24.53 -2.43
N ALA A 100 41.76 -23.64 -2.54
CA ALA A 100 41.96 -22.80 -3.73
C ALA A 100 42.22 -23.62 -4.99
N ARG A 101 43.01 -24.70 -4.91
CA ARG A 101 43.19 -25.63 -6.05
C ARG A 101 41.87 -26.29 -6.46
N LEU A 102 41.08 -26.75 -5.49
CA LEU A 102 39.77 -27.36 -5.74
C LEU A 102 38.79 -26.37 -6.40
N LEU A 103 38.72 -25.14 -5.89
CA LEU A 103 37.87 -24.06 -6.43
C LEU A 103 38.28 -23.69 -7.86
N THR A 104 39.58 -23.55 -8.12
CA THR A 104 40.12 -23.28 -9.47
C THR A 104 39.83 -24.41 -10.47
N SER A 105 39.67 -25.65 -9.99
CA SER A 105 39.28 -26.80 -10.80
C SER A 105 37.76 -27.02 -10.94
N SER A 106 36.94 -26.13 -10.39
CA SER A 106 35.48 -26.23 -10.39
C SER A 106 34.83 -25.29 -11.41
N ASP A 107 33.54 -25.50 -11.69
CA ASP A 107 32.75 -24.63 -12.58
C ASP A 107 32.34 -23.28 -11.93
N LEU A 108 32.80 -22.99 -10.71
CA LEU A 108 32.49 -21.75 -10.00
C LEU A 108 33.35 -20.58 -10.50
N ASN A 109 32.80 -19.36 -10.48
CA ASN A 109 33.53 -18.13 -10.79
C ASN A 109 34.44 -17.75 -9.60
N TYR A 110 35.50 -18.53 -9.39
CA TYR A 110 36.49 -18.30 -8.34
C TYR A 110 37.46 -17.17 -8.73
N ILE A 111 37.52 -16.13 -7.92
CA ILE A 111 38.32 -14.91 -8.19
C ILE A 111 39.62 -14.82 -7.37
N GLY A 112 39.91 -15.82 -6.52
CA GLY A 112 41.15 -15.87 -5.72
C GLY A 112 40.94 -15.70 -4.21
N PHE A 113 42.00 -15.26 -3.53
CA PHE A 113 41.99 -15.00 -2.10
C PHE A 113 41.42 -13.62 -1.76
N VAL A 114 40.94 -13.46 -0.52
CA VAL A 114 40.32 -12.22 -0.02
C VAL A 114 40.85 -11.93 1.38
N GLU A 115 41.17 -10.68 1.68
CA GLU A 115 41.51 -10.24 3.04
C GLU A 115 40.26 -9.86 3.88
N GLY A 116 40.45 -9.60 5.18
CA GLY A 116 39.34 -9.36 6.11
C GLY A 116 38.54 -8.06 5.87
N ASP A 117 39.14 -7.08 5.19
CA ASP A 117 38.50 -5.85 4.72
C ASP A 117 37.85 -6.00 3.35
N GLY A 118 38.39 -6.86 2.49
CA GLY A 118 37.82 -7.24 1.19
C GLY A 118 36.37 -7.75 1.27
N ILE A 119 35.99 -8.39 2.39
CA ILE A 119 34.59 -8.72 2.73
C ILE A 119 33.64 -7.52 2.58
N TYR A 120 34.11 -6.30 2.81
CA TYR A 120 33.31 -5.07 2.83
C TYR A 120 33.61 -4.12 1.68
N LEU A 121 34.84 -4.14 1.16
CA LEU A 121 35.34 -3.19 0.17
C LEU A 121 35.32 -3.73 -1.26
N ASP A 122 35.56 -5.03 -1.44
CA ASP A 122 35.69 -5.65 -2.75
C ASP A 122 34.34 -6.02 -3.35
N GLU A 123 34.36 -6.31 -4.66
CA GLU A 123 33.21 -6.82 -5.38
C GLU A 123 33.17 -8.34 -5.35
N ILE A 124 32.69 -8.90 -4.23
CA ILE A 124 32.63 -10.35 -4.02
C ILE A 124 31.24 -10.74 -3.54
N ASP A 125 30.61 -11.66 -4.27
CA ASP A 125 29.22 -12.05 -4.05
C ASP A 125 29.09 -13.14 -2.97
N VAL A 126 30.12 -13.98 -2.86
CA VAL A 126 30.27 -15.09 -1.91
C VAL A 126 31.69 -15.15 -1.36
N VAL A 127 31.85 -15.05 -0.04
CA VAL A 127 33.14 -15.27 0.64
C VAL A 127 33.09 -16.57 1.45
N VAL A 128 34.11 -17.41 1.26
CA VAL A 128 34.23 -18.73 1.90
C VAL A 128 35.39 -18.76 2.90
N CYS A 129 35.20 -19.41 4.04
CA CYS A 129 36.18 -19.56 5.11
C CYS A 129 35.83 -20.72 6.07
N ASP A 130 36.80 -21.15 6.88
CA ASP A 130 36.53 -22.02 8.03
C ASP A 130 35.74 -21.26 9.11
N GLY A 131 34.81 -21.95 9.79
CA GLY A 131 33.91 -21.32 10.75
C GLY A 131 34.60 -20.70 11.97
N PHE A 132 35.83 -21.11 12.33
CA PHE A 132 36.63 -20.40 13.34
C PHE A 132 37.07 -19.02 12.83
N VAL A 133 37.65 -18.98 11.62
CA VAL A 133 38.14 -17.75 10.99
C VAL A 133 36.99 -16.79 10.71
N GLY A 134 35.90 -17.28 10.10
CA GLY A 134 34.72 -16.47 9.79
C GLY A 134 34.03 -15.89 11.02
N ASN A 135 33.90 -16.67 12.10
CA ASN A 135 33.31 -16.17 13.35
C ASN A 135 34.21 -15.11 14.03
N ILE A 136 35.55 -15.24 13.95
CA ILE A 136 36.48 -14.20 14.42
C ILE A 136 36.34 -12.92 13.58
N ALA A 137 36.31 -13.02 12.25
CA ALA A 137 36.12 -11.88 11.36
C ALA A 137 34.80 -11.14 11.64
N LEU A 138 33.69 -11.88 11.74
CA LEU A 138 32.37 -11.35 12.05
C LEU A 138 32.32 -10.64 13.41
N LYS A 139 32.87 -11.26 14.46
CA LYS A 139 32.86 -10.69 15.82
C LYS A 139 33.76 -9.46 15.94
N SER A 140 34.87 -9.43 15.21
CA SER A 140 35.75 -8.26 15.14
C SER A 140 35.03 -7.10 14.46
N SER A 141 34.36 -7.35 13.34
CA SER A 141 33.59 -6.35 12.58
C SER A 141 32.39 -5.81 13.38
N GLU A 142 31.63 -6.68 14.07
CA GLU A 142 30.60 -6.26 15.02
C GLU A 142 31.16 -5.38 16.14
N GLY A 143 32.38 -5.66 16.62
CA GLY A 143 33.09 -4.87 17.62
C GLY A 143 33.42 -3.47 17.12
N VAL A 144 34.00 -3.36 15.92
CA VAL A 144 34.32 -2.08 15.28
C VAL A 144 33.06 -1.24 15.04
N ALA A 145 31.96 -1.84 14.55
CA ALA A 145 30.69 -1.13 14.36
C ALA A 145 30.13 -0.56 15.68
N LYS A 146 30.23 -1.31 16.79
CA LYS A 146 29.86 -0.84 18.14
C LYS A 146 30.78 0.29 18.62
N LEU A 147 32.08 0.20 18.35
CA LEU A 147 33.08 1.20 18.71
C LEU A 147 32.84 2.54 17.98
N ILE A 148 32.62 2.52 16.68
CA ILE A 148 32.28 3.71 15.87
C ILE A 148 31.02 4.37 16.44
N ARG A 149 29.95 3.59 16.67
CA ARG A 149 28.70 4.10 17.25
C ARG A 149 28.91 4.72 18.63
N HIS A 150 29.79 4.16 19.46
CA HIS A 150 30.14 4.69 20.77
C HIS A 150 30.79 6.07 20.67
N PHE A 151 31.88 6.20 19.90
CA PHE A 151 32.60 7.47 19.75
C PHE A 151 31.74 8.55 19.08
N MET A 152 30.99 8.22 18.03
CA MET A 152 30.03 9.17 17.43
C MET A 152 29.02 9.69 18.47
N THR A 153 28.51 8.80 19.32
CA THR A 153 27.55 9.20 20.38
C THR A 153 28.20 10.08 21.44
N GLN A 154 29.51 9.93 21.70
CA GLN A 154 30.26 10.79 22.64
C GLN A 154 30.50 12.19 22.07
N GLU A 155 30.99 12.33 20.83
CA GLU A 155 31.29 13.65 20.25
C GLU A 155 30.05 14.55 20.15
N PHE A 156 28.91 14.01 19.70
CA PHE A 156 27.64 14.76 19.68
C PHE A 156 27.06 15.05 21.08
N LYS A 157 27.60 14.46 22.15
CA LYS A 157 27.20 14.77 23.54
C LYS A 157 28.15 15.72 24.28
N ARG A 158 29.33 16.00 23.70
CA ARG A 158 30.48 16.69 24.30
C ARG A 158 30.17 18.08 24.86
N ASN A 159 29.42 18.91 24.14
CA ASN A 159 29.01 20.24 24.63
C ASN A 159 27.66 20.69 24.02
N LEU A 160 27.16 21.86 24.41
CA LEU A 160 25.88 22.40 23.92
C LEU A 160 25.86 22.59 22.40
N LEU A 161 26.96 23.05 21.80
CA LEU A 161 27.09 23.27 20.36
C LEU A 161 27.05 21.94 19.59
N THR A 162 27.80 20.92 20.04
CA THR A 162 27.79 19.60 19.38
C THR A 162 26.46 18.87 19.57
N ARG A 163 25.76 19.08 20.69
CA ARG A 163 24.39 18.58 20.90
C ARG A 163 23.39 19.21 19.92
N LEU A 164 23.47 20.53 19.71
CA LEU A 164 22.62 21.23 18.75
C LEU A 164 22.91 20.80 17.30
N ALA A 165 24.19 20.70 16.93
CA ALA A 165 24.59 20.14 15.64
C ALA A 165 24.11 18.68 15.47
N GLY A 166 24.12 17.89 16.55
CA GLY A 166 23.58 16.53 16.58
C GLY A 166 22.07 16.43 16.37
N LEU A 167 21.29 17.47 16.70
CA LEU A 167 19.85 17.54 16.37
C LEU A 167 19.64 17.79 14.86
N ILE A 168 20.43 18.68 14.25
CA ILE A 168 20.39 18.96 12.81
C ILE A 168 20.85 17.72 12.02
N ALA A 169 21.94 17.09 12.44
CA ALA A 169 22.47 15.87 11.83
C ALA A 169 21.64 14.60 12.15
N LEU A 170 20.62 14.68 13.03
CA LEU A 170 19.90 13.52 13.55
C LEU A 170 19.27 12.62 12.46
N PRO A 171 18.71 13.12 11.34
CA PRO A 171 18.20 12.27 10.27
C PRO A 171 19.31 11.42 9.63
N VAL A 172 20.48 12.03 9.37
CA VAL A 172 21.65 11.38 8.78
C VAL A 172 22.24 10.36 9.76
N LEU A 173 22.40 10.74 11.03
CA LEU A 173 22.88 9.84 12.09
C LEU A 173 21.93 8.65 12.31
N ARG A 174 20.61 8.86 12.22
CA ARG A 174 19.61 7.78 12.26
C ARG A 174 19.62 6.91 11.00
N ALA A 175 19.98 7.45 9.83
CA ALA A 175 20.16 6.65 8.61
C ALA A 175 21.42 5.78 8.71
N PHE A 176 22.57 6.38 9.04
CA PHE A 176 23.84 5.70 9.22
C PHE A 176 23.76 4.61 10.31
N SER A 177 23.28 4.97 11.51
CA SER A 177 23.12 4.03 12.63
C SER A 177 22.16 2.87 12.33
N ARG A 178 21.23 3.02 11.36
CA ARG A 178 20.41 1.90 10.86
C ARG A 178 21.16 1.01 9.86
N ARG A 179 22.06 1.56 9.04
CA ARG A 179 22.87 0.77 8.07
C ARG A 179 23.91 -0.10 8.77
N ILE A 180 24.46 0.32 9.90
CA ILE A 180 25.54 -0.38 10.63
C ILE A 180 25.08 -1.17 11.87
N ASP A 181 23.77 -1.30 12.13
CA ASP A 181 23.26 -2.01 13.32
C ASP A 181 23.23 -3.54 13.10
N PRO A 182 24.09 -4.34 13.78
CA PRO A 182 24.16 -5.79 13.54
C PRO A 182 22.84 -6.53 13.78
N ARG A 183 21.94 -5.95 14.60
CA ARG A 183 20.61 -6.54 14.86
C ARG A 183 19.73 -6.61 13.61
N ARG A 184 19.98 -5.76 12.61
CA ARG A 184 19.29 -5.74 11.31
C ARG A 184 19.84 -6.75 10.30
N TYR A 185 20.93 -7.42 10.64
CA TYR A 185 21.55 -8.49 9.84
C TYR A 185 21.54 -9.83 10.61
N ASN A 186 20.73 -9.93 11.66
CA ASN A 186 20.57 -11.16 12.44
C ASN A 186 19.61 -12.13 11.74
N GLY A 187 19.92 -13.43 11.84
CA GLY A 187 19.19 -14.49 11.15
C GLY A 187 20.05 -15.15 10.09
N ALA A 188 21.09 -15.87 10.51
CA ALA A 188 21.97 -16.58 9.60
C ALA A 188 21.33 -17.91 9.15
N SER A 189 21.41 -18.24 7.86
CA SER A 189 20.77 -19.43 7.29
C SER A 189 21.69 -20.65 7.38
N LEU A 190 21.16 -21.80 7.79
CA LEU A 190 21.85 -23.08 7.68
C LEU A 190 21.65 -23.68 6.28
N LEU A 191 22.61 -23.45 5.39
CA LEU A 191 22.60 -24.03 4.05
C LEU A 191 23.04 -25.49 4.08
N GLY A 192 22.56 -26.30 3.14
CA GLY A 192 22.94 -27.71 3.01
C GLY A 192 22.04 -28.70 3.75
N LEU A 193 20.91 -28.26 4.31
CA LEU A 193 19.87 -29.09 4.94
C LEU A 193 18.67 -29.27 3.99
N GLN A 194 17.88 -30.34 4.17
CA GLN A 194 16.63 -30.54 3.41
C GLN A 194 15.44 -29.70 3.94
N GLY A 195 15.71 -28.66 4.71
CA GLY A 195 14.70 -27.77 5.29
C GLY A 195 15.32 -26.51 5.89
N ILE A 196 14.51 -25.46 6.05
CA ILE A 196 14.99 -24.11 6.38
C ILE A 196 15.16 -23.95 7.89
N VAL A 197 16.39 -23.60 8.31
CA VAL A 197 16.71 -23.29 9.71
C VAL A 197 17.52 -22.01 9.80
N ILE A 198 16.98 -21.03 10.52
CA ILE A 198 17.59 -19.72 10.74
C ILE A 198 18.11 -19.60 12.18
N LYS A 199 19.40 -19.29 12.30
CA LYS A 199 20.12 -19.07 13.55
C LYS A 199 20.04 -17.59 13.93
N SER A 200 19.32 -17.26 15.00
CA SER A 200 19.43 -15.98 15.70
C SER A 200 20.52 -16.04 16.77
N HIS A 201 21.31 -15.00 17.00
CA HIS A 201 22.28 -15.02 18.12
C HIS A 201 21.57 -15.17 19.49
N GLY A 202 22.28 -15.72 20.49
CA GLY A 202 21.69 -16.10 21.79
C GLY A 202 21.31 -14.92 22.70
N GLY A 203 21.91 -13.74 22.47
CA GLY A 203 21.56 -12.49 23.14
C GLY A 203 20.61 -11.59 22.33
N ALA A 204 19.85 -12.14 21.39
CA ALA A 204 19.00 -11.37 20.51
C ALA A 204 17.87 -10.64 21.26
N ASP A 205 17.80 -9.33 21.08
CA ASP A 205 16.64 -8.52 21.48
C ASP A 205 15.45 -8.74 20.51
N ALA A 206 14.29 -8.17 20.84
CA ALA A 206 13.09 -8.32 20.03
C ALA A 206 13.26 -7.86 18.58
N LEU A 207 14.09 -6.83 18.33
CA LEU A 207 14.38 -6.34 16.98
C LEU A 207 15.22 -7.36 16.20
N ALA A 208 16.28 -7.88 16.83
CA ALA A 208 17.13 -8.90 16.23
C ALA A 208 16.36 -10.20 15.95
N PHE A 209 15.55 -10.68 16.89
CA PHE A 209 14.79 -11.91 16.70
C PHE A 209 13.68 -11.76 15.65
N ALA A 210 13.02 -10.59 15.57
CA ALA A 210 12.08 -10.27 14.50
C ALA A 210 12.76 -10.28 13.11
N ASN A 211 14.01 -9.80 13.01
CA ASN A 211 14.77 -9.88 11.77
C ASN A 211 15.05 -11.33 11.35
N ALA A 212 15.39 -12.21 12.31
CA ALA A 212 15.60 -13.63 12.04
C ALA A 212 14.30 -14.34 11.60
N ILE A 213 13.15 -13.95 12.14
CA ILE A 213 11.84 -14.41 11.64
C ILE A 213 11.59 -13.92 10.21
N GLN A 214 11.92 -12.66 9.90
CA GLN A 214 11.79 -12.13 8.54
C GLN A 214 12.64 -12.94 7.54
N VAL A 215 13.90 -13.25 7.86
CA VAL A 215 14.77 -14.10 7.02
C VAL A 215 14.16 -15.51 6.84
N ALA A 216 13.57 -16.09 7.88
CA ALA A 216 12.90 -17.40 7.77
C ALA A 216 11.66 -17.38 6.88
N MET A 217 10.88 -16.29 6.92
CA MET A 217 9.75 -16.10 6.00
C MET A 217 10.26 -16.06 4.54
N LEU A 218 11.23 -15.19 4.25
CA LEU A 218 11.85 -15.06 2.93
C LEU A 218 12.35 -16.40 2.39
N ALA A 219 13.14 -17.12 3.19
CA ALA A 219 13.66 -18.43 2.80
C ALA A 219 12.55 -19.48 2.55
N SER A 220 11.41 -19.38 3.22
CA SER A 220 10.26 -20.31 3.06
C SER A 220 9.39 -20.07 1.83
N GLY A 221 9.73 -19.10 0.96
CA GLY A 221 8.90 -18.70 -0.17
C GLY A 221 7.58 -18.04 0.23
N ARG A 222 7.30 -17.90 1.54
CA ARG A 222 6.25 -17.02 2.04
C ARG A 222 6.78 -15.60 1.92
N PRO A 223 6.17 -14.74 1.08
CA PRO A 223 6.67 -13.38 0.94
C PRO A 223 6.72 -12.71 2.31
N SER A 224 7.84 -12.07 2.63
CA SER A 224 7.82 -11.12 3.74
C SER A 224 6.76 -10.07 3.42
N ARG A 225 6.12 -9.49 4.45
CA ARG A 225 5.16 -8.38 4.29
C ARG A 225 5.73 -7.13 3.59
N ARG A 226 6.98 -7.16 3.12
CA ARG A 226 7.67 -6.13 2.36
C ARG A 226 8.04 -6.53 0.92
N GLU A 227 7.96 -7.81 0.56
CA GLU A 227 8.44 -8.29 -0.76
C GLU A 227 7.33 -8.71 -1.73
N THR A 228 6.05 -8.66 -1.34
CA THR A 228 4.93 -8.45 -2.30
C THR A 228 4.91 -7.03 -2.88
N SER A 229 6.08 -6.40 -3.06
CA SER A 229 6.23 -5.20 -3.88
C SER A 229 7.17 -5.45 -5.07
N ALA A 230 6.89 -6.51 -5.84
CA ALA A 230 6.63 -6.23 -7.25
C ALA A 230 5.56 -5.14 -7.26
N LEU A 231 5.90 -3.95 -7.76
CA LEU A 231 5.20 -2.69 -7.50
C LEU A 231 3.80 -2.67 -8.11
N ASN A 232 2.82 -3.37 -7.53
CA ASN A 232 1.43 -3.34 -7.96
C ASN A 232 0.77 -2.04 -7.51
N TYR A 233 1.07 -0.92 -8.16
CA TYR A 233 0.25 0.28 -8.03
C TYR A 233 -1.12 0.02 -8.68
N ALA A 234 -2.15 0.72 -8.20
CA ALA A 234 -3.46 0.69 -8.85
C ALA A 234 -3.58 1.91 -9.78
N ARG A 235 -3.75 1.68 -11.09
CA ARG A 235 -3.99 2.72 -12.10
C ARG A 235 -5.43 2.71 -12.57
N ILE A 236 -6.04 3.88 -12.74
CA ILE A 236 -7.37 4.00 -13.36
C ILE A 236 -7.20 3.82 -14.87
N ILE A 237 -7.61 2.68 -15.42
CA ILE A 237 -7.50 2.41 -16.87
C ILE A 237 -8.74 2.84 -17.65
N GLY A 238 -9.90 2.97 -17.00
CA GLY A 238 -11.12 3.52 -17.62
C GLY A 238 -12.08 4.14 -16.61
N THR A 239 -12.86 5.11 -17.08
CA THR A 239 -13.90 5.81 -16.31
C THR A 239 -15.24 5.72 -17.03
N GLY A 240 -16.33 5.71 -16.27
CA GLY A 240 -17.68 5.74 -16.84
C GLY A 240 -18.69 6.25 -15.83
N SER A 241 -19.76 6.86 -16.33
CA SER A 241 -20.80 7.41 -15.47
C SER A 241 -22.18 7.33 -16.12
N TYR A 242 -23.22 7.39 -15.29
CA TYR A 242 -24.62 7.40 -15.71
C TYR A 242 -25.45 8.29 -14.78
N LEU A 243 -26.37 9.01 -15.39
CA LEU A 243 -27.39 9.84 -14.75
C LEU A 243 -28.75 9.44 -15.34
N PRO A 244 -29.79 9.26 -14.53
CA PRO A 244 -31.15 9.00 -15.01
C PRO A 244 -31.66 10.03 -16.03
N GLU A 245 -32.54 9.62 -16.94
CA GLU A 245 -33.07 10.52 -17.99
C GLU A 245 -33.93 11.66 -17.44
N LYS A 246 -34.65 11.45 -16.32
CA LYS A 246 -35.53 12.46 -15.76
C LYS A 246 -34.72 13.54 -15.04
N VAL A 247 -34.72 14.74 -15.61
CA VAL A 247 -34.25 15.96 -14.95
C VAL A 247 -35.38 16.55 -14.09
N LEU A 248 -35.04 17.03 -12.89
CA LEU A 248 -35.88 17.85 -12.04
C LEU A 248 -35.19 19.20 -11.85
N THR A 249 -35.80 20.25 -12.38
CA THR A 249 -35.27 21.62 -12.35
C THR A 249 -35.69 22.34 -11.07
N ASN A 250 -35.04 23.46 -10.77
CA ASN A 250 -35.52 24.32 -9.69
C ASN A 250 -36.93 24.90 -9.95
N ALA A 251 -37.35 25.10 -11.21
CA ALA A 251 -38.69 25.56 -11.54
C ALA A 251 -39.77 24.51 -11.23
N ASP A 252 -39.44 23.22 -11.33
CA ASP A 252 -40.31 22.14 -10.86
C ASP A 252 -40.44 22.16 -9.33
N LEU A 253 -39.34 22.40 -8.61
CA LEU A 253 -39.33 22.50 -7.15
C LEU A 253 -40.16 23.68 -6.62
N GLU A 254 -40.22 24.80 -7.35
CA GLU A 254 -41.12 25.94 -7.03
C GLU A 254 -42.61 25.54 -7.06
N GLN A 255 -43.00 24.55 -7.86
CA GLN A 255 -44.37 24.02 -7.88
C GLN A 255 -44.63 22.96 -6.80
N MET A 256 -43.58 22.46 -6.14
CA MET A 256 -43.65 21.42 -5.12
C MET A 256 -43.57 21.97 -3.69
N ILE A 257 -42.78 23.03 -3.46
CA ILE A 257 -42.49 23.58 -2.13
C ILE A 257 -42.31 25.11 -2.16
N GLU A 258 -42.45 25.76 -1.00
CA GLU A 258 -42.23 27.21 -0.85
C GLU A 258 -40.74 27.57 -1.01
N THR A 259 -40.30 27.89 -2.23
CA THR A 259 -38.91 28.25 -2.58
C THR A 259 -38.87 29.11 -3.84
N THR A 260 -37.68 29.59 -4.25
CA THR A 260 -37.44 30.10 -5.62
C THR A 260 -36.15 29.54 -6.21
N ALA A 261 -36.03 29.52 -7.53
CA ALA A 261 -34.85 29.04 -8.24
C ALA A 261 -33.60 29.88 -7.93
N GLU A 262 -33.72 31.21 -7.87
CA GLU A 262 -32.61 32.10 -7.50
C GLU A 262 -32.15 31.82 -6.06
N TRP A 263 -33.08 31.53 -5.15
CA TRP A 263 -32.75 31.19 -3.78
C TRP A 263 -32.00 29.86 -3.68
N ILE A 264 -32.45 28.82 -4.41
CA ILE A 264 -31.75 27.53 -4.46
C ILE A 264 -30.34 27.70 -5.03
N ILE A 265 -30.20 28.39 -6.17
CA ILE A 265 -28.89 28.64 -6.81
C ILE A 265 -27.97 29.42 -5.86
N ALA A 266 -28.44 30.51 -5.25
CA ALA A 266 -27.64 31.30 -4.30
C ALA A 266 -27.25 30.53 -3.04
N ARG A 267 -28.06 29.55 -2.60
CA ARG A 267 -27.81 28.74 -1.39
C ARG A 267 -26.97 27.50 -1.62
N THR A 268 -27.02 26.91 -2.81
CA THR A 268 -26.50 25.57 -3.10
C THR A 268 -25.60 25.51 -4.33
N GLY A 269 -25.82 26.38 -5.31
CA GLY A 269 -25.22 26.31 -6.64
C GLY A 269 -25.86 25.28 -7.58
N VAL A 270 -26.95 24.61 -7.18
CA VAL A 270 -27.68 23.64 -8.03
C VAL A 270 -28.76 24.36 -8.84
N GLU A 271 -28.86 24.04 -10.13
CA GLU A 271 -29.91 24.48 -11.06
C GLU A 271 -30.88 23.33 -11.40
N GLU A 272 -30.35 22.12 -11.51
CA GLU A 272 -31.10 20.89 -11.84
C GLU A 272 -30.45 19.65 -11.20
N ARG A 273 -31.21 18.55 -11.13
CA ARG A 273 -30.72 17.22 -10.75
C ARG A 273 -31.37 16.12 -11.58
N HIS A 274 -30.77 14.94 -11.58
CA HIS A 274 -31.34 13.75 -12.17
C HIS A 274 -32.07 12.90 -11.12
N ILE A 275 -33.19 12.29 -11.50
CA ILE A 275 -34.08 11.49 -10.64
C ILE A 275 -34.28 10.11 -11.27
N ALA A 276 -34.02 9.04 -10.53
CA ALA A 276 -34.23 7.68 -11.00
C ALA A 276 -35.70 7.42 -11.35
N ALA A 277 -35.94 6.75 -12.48
CA ALA A 277 -37.28 6.41 -12.92
C ALA A 277 -37.98 5.44 -11.94
N PRO A 278 -39.33 5.37 -11.94
CA PRO A 278 -40.05 4.33 -11.20
C PRO A 278 -39.59 2.93 -11.66
N GLY A 279 -38.97 2.19 -10.74
CA GLY A 279 -38.38 0.86 -11.00
C GLY A 279 -36.87 0.86 -11.29
N GLU A 280 -36.25 2.00 -11.61
CA GLU A 280 -34.81 2.09 -11.90
C GLU A 280 -33.99 2.07 -10.60
N THR A 281 -33.27 0.98 -10.32
CA THR A 281 -32.60 0.71 -9.06
C THR A 281 -31.16 1.24 -9.00
N THR A 282 -30.52 1.18 -7.82
CA THR A 282 -29.11 1.56 -7.70
C THR A 282 -28.20 0.60 -8.49
N CYS A 283 -28.59 -0.68 -8.63
CA CYS A 283 -27.93 -1.62 -9.52
C CYS A 283 -28.06 -1.23 -11.00
N ASP A 284 -29.24 -0.74 -11.44
CA ASP A 284 -29.43 -0.27 -12.83
C ASP A 284 -28.48 0.89 -13.16
N LEU A 285 -28.36 1.89 -12.27
CA LEU A 285 -27.43 3.00 -12.45
C LEU A 285 -25.97 2.51 -12.49
N ALA A 286 -25.61 1.66 -11.54
CA ALA A 286 -24.27 1.10 -11.39
C ALA A 286 -23.84 0.29 -12.62
N GLU A 287 -24.76 -0.46 -13.23
CA GLU A 287 -24.50 -1.24 -14.43
C GLU A 287 -24.14 -0.33 -15.61
N GLN A 288 -24.90 0.73 -15.86
CA GLN A 288 -24.64 1.66 -16.97
C GLN A 288 -23.29 2.36 -16.83
N ALA A 289 -22.97 2.85 -15.62
CA ALA A 289 -21.66 3.44 -15.34
C ALA A 289 -20.52 2.42 -15.52
N SER A 290 -20.71 1.19 -15.04
CA SER A 290 -19.70 0.12 -15.11
C SER A 290 -19.42 -0.32 -16.55
N ARG A 291 -20.46 -0.53 -17.37
CA ARG A 291 -20.30 -0.87 -18.80
C ARG A 291 -19.56 0.22 -19.56
N ARG A 292 -19.81 1.50 -19.25
CA ARG A 292 -19.07 2.64 -19.82
C ARG A 292 -17.61 2.69 -19.37
N ALA A 293 -17.32 2.33 -18.12
CA ALA A 293 -15.95 2.28 -17.58
C ALA A 293 -15.13 1.12 -18.18
N LEU A 294 -15.75 -0.06 -18.33
CA LEU A 294 -15.15 -1.23 -19.01
C LEU A 294 -14.86 -0.93 -20.48
N ALA A 295 -15.81 -0.31 -21.20
CA ALA A 295 -15.61 0.11 -22.58
C ALA A 295 -14.50 1.16 -22.73
N ALA A 296 -14.39 2.11 -21.80
CA ALA A 296 -13.28 3.09 -21.77
C ALA A 296 -11.93 2.45 -21.43
N ALA A 297 -11.91 1.38 -20.63
CA ALA A 297 -10.72 0.60 -20.31
C ALA A 297 -10.30 -0.38 -21.43
N GLY A 298 -11.19 -0.69 -22.37
CA GLY A 298 -10.94 -1.65 -23.45
C GLY A 298 -10.82 -3.11 -22.98
N ILE A 299 -11.52 -3.48 -21.90
CA ILE A 299 -11.50 -4.84 -21.33
C ILE A 299 -12.91 -5.45 -21.26
N GLU A 300 -12.98 -6.78 -21.20
CA GLU A 300 -14.25 -7.50 -21.06
C GLU A 300 -14.66 -7.60 -19.58
N PRO A 301 -15.96 -7.76 -19.26
CA PRO A 301 -16.40 -7.96 -17.88
C PRO A 301 -15.68 -9.11 -17.17
N ALA A 302 -15.41 -10.21 -17.90
CA ALA A 302 -14.73 -11.40 -17.38
C ALA A 302 -13.27 -11.14 -16.92
N ASP A 303 -12.67 -10.00 -17.28
CA ASP A 303 -11.35 -9.58 -16.80
C ASP A 303 -11.36 -9.02 -15.37
N ILE A 304 -12.53 -8.68 -14.81
CA ILE A 304 -12.66 -8.08 -13.47
C ILE A 304 -12.61 -9.17 -12.40
N ASP A 305 -11.60 -9.10 -11.52
CA ASP A 305 -11.42 -10.04 -10.40
C ASP A 305 -11.80 -9.46 -9.02
N LEU A 306 -12.31 -8.23 -8.95
CA LEU A 306 -12.87 -7.62 -7.73
C LEU A 306 -13.94 -6.56 -8.07
N ILE A 307 -15.05 -6.53 -7.32
CA ILE A 307 -16.07 -5.47 -7.41
C ILE A 307 -16.30 -4.86 -6.03
N ILE A 308 -16.18 -3.53 -5.94
CA ILE A 308 -16.50 -2.79 -4.71
C ILE A 308 -17.43 -1.62 -5.05
N LEU A 309 -18.61 -1.59 -4.42
CA LEU A 309 -19.65 -0.60 -4.70
C LEU A 309 -19.95 0.25 -3.46
N GLY A 310 -19.57 1.53 -3.51
CA GLY A 310 -19.96 2.54 -2.52
C GLY A 310 -21.41 2.97 -2.72
N THR A 311 -22.28 2.68 -1.76
CA THR A 311 -23.68 3.09 -1.76
C THR A 311 -24.22 3.21 -0.32
N THR A 312 -25.27 4.00 -0.13
CA THR A 312 -26.12 3.94 1.07
C THR A 312 -27.59 3.67 0.76
N THR A 313 -27.94 3.53 -0.52
CA THR A 313 -29.30 3.22 -1.01
C THR A 313 -29.32 1.90 -1.79
N PRO A 314 -28.93 0.77 -1.17
CA PRO A 314 -28.89 -0.51 -1.86
C PRO A 314 -30.30 -1.03 -2.17
N ASP A 315 -30.43 -1.72 -3.31
CA ASP A 315 -31.68 -2.33 -3.78
C ASP A 315 -32.31 -3.27 -2.74
N HIS A 316 -31.45 -3.96 -1.98
CA HIS A 316 -31.82 -4.93 -0.94
C HIS A 316 -30.89 -4.79 0.29
N VAL A 317 -31.36 -5.26 1.45
CA VAL A 317 -30.51 -5.42 2.64
C VAL A 317 -29.43 -6.48 2.40
N PHE A 318 -29.80 -7.54 1.68
CA PHE A 318 -28.95 -8.53 1.04
C PHE A 318 -29.76 -9.22 -0.07
N PRO A 319 -29.15 -9.70 -1.18
CA PRO A 319 -27.72 -9.61 -1.52
C PRO A 319 -27.27 -8.17 -1.84
N SER A 320 -25.95 -7.94 -1.80
CA SER A 320 -25.32 -6.64 -2.10
C SER A 320 -25.59 -6.18 -3.53
N VAL A 321 -25.57 -4.87 -3.78
CA VAL A 321 -25.67 -4.31 -5.13
C VAL A 321 -24.47 -4.78 -5.98
N ALA A 322 -23.28 -4.88 -5.39
CA ALA A 322 -22.09 -5.41 -6.06
C ALA A 322 -22.26 -6.86 -6.57
N THR A 323 -22.93 -7.75 -5.82
CA THR A 323 -23.17 -9.14 -6.28
C THR A 323 -24.29 -9.22 -7.33
N GLN A 324 -25.28 -8.32 -7.24
CA GLN A 324 -26.28 -8.17 -8.31
C GLN A 324 -25.63 -7.67 -9.60
N LEU A 325 -24.78 -6.65 -9.51
CA LEU A 325 -23.98 -6.10 -10.61
C LEU A 325 -23.06 -7.18 -11.22
N GLN A 326 -22.39 -7.99 -10.39
CA GLN A 326 -21.60 -9.13 -10.83
C GLN A 326 -22.42 -10.06 -11.73
N HIS A 327 -23.64 -10.41 -11.31
CA HIS A 327 -24.51 -11.31 -12.05
C HIS A 327 -24.90 -10.74 -13.43
N ARG A 328 -25.19 -9.43 -13.51
CA ARG A 328 -25.57 -8.74 -14.75
C ARG A 328 -24.40 -8.49 -15.70
N LEU A 329 -23.19 -8.30 -15.17
CA LEU A 329 -21.97 -8.14 -15.96
C LEU A 329 -21.38 -9.48 -16.41
N GLY A 330 -21.66 -10.59 -15.71
CA GLY A 330 -21.17 -11.93 -16.04
C GLY A 330 -19.78 -12.27 -15.48
N CYS A 331 -19.23 -11.44 -14.60
CA CYS A 331 -17.90 -11.58 -13.98
C CYS A 331 -17.92 -12.52 -12.77
N TYR A 332 -18.31 -13.78 -12.98
CA TYR A 332 -18.51 -14.78 -11.93
C TYR A 332 -17.20 -15.21 -11.25
N GLY A 333 -17.25 -15.42 -9.93
CA GLY A 333 -16.12 -15.90 -9.11
C GLY A 333 -15.34 -14.79 -8.40
N SER A 334 -15.39 -13.57 -8.94
CA SER A 334 -14.79 -12.36 -8.34
C SER A 334 -15.47 -11.99 -7.01
N PRO A 335 -14.74 -11.62 -5.94
CA PRO A 335 -15.34 -11.06 -4.74
C PRO A 335 -16.10 -9.77 -5.06
N ALA A 336 -17.33 -9.65 -4.55
CA ALA A 336 -18.19 -8.51 -4.79
C ALA A 336 -18.90 -8.08 -3.49
N PHE A 337 -18.71 -6.82 -3.07
CA PHE A 337 -19.33 -6.30 -1.84
C PHE A 337 -19.59 -4.80 -1.87
N ASP A 338 -20.53 -4.36 -1.04
CA ASP A 338 -20.88 -2.94 -0.90
C ASP A 338 -20.11 -2.29 0.25
N VAL A 339 -19.88 -0.98 0.15
CA VAL A 339 -19.22 -0.14 1.16
C VAL A 339 -20.14 1.01 1.56
N GLN A 340 -20.74 0.92 2.74
CA GLN A 340 -21.62 1.94 3.29
C GLN A 340 -20.78 3.01 4.01
N ALA A 341 -20.53 4.13 3.33
CA ALA A 341 -19.92 5.34 3.90
C ALA A 341 -20.57 6.63 3.37
N VAL A 342 -21.88 6.56 3.04
CA VAL A 342 -22.69 7.67 2.48
C VAL A 342 -21.95 8.33 1.30
N CYS A 343 -21.88 9.66 1.23
CA CYS A 343 -21.20 10.42 0.20
C CYS A 343 -19.70 10.09 0.04
N THR A 344 -19.06 9.55 1.08
CA THR A 344 -17.65 9.13 1.04
C THR A 344 -17.47 7.70 0.50
N GLY A 345 -18.57 7.01 0.15
CA GLY A 345 -18.61 5.61 -0.27
C GLY A 345 -17.62 5.26 -1.37
N PHE A 346 -17.56 6.05 -2.45
CA PHE A 346 -16.60 5.81 -3.53
C PHE A 346 -15.14 5.96 -3.08
N VAL A 347 -14.82 6.99 -2.30
CA VAL A 347 -13.45 7.24 -1.82
C VAL A 347 -12.97 6.11 -0.88
N TYR A 348 -13.87 5.61 -0.02
CA TYR A 348 -13.62 4.41 0.78
C TYR A 348 -13.44 3.16 -0.09
N ALA A 349 -14.33 2.93 -1.07
CA ALA A 349 -14.25 1.80 -1.99
C ALA A 349 -12.95 1.81 -2.81
N LEU A 350 -12.51 2.99 -3.26
CA LEU A 350 -11.28 3.20 -4.03
C LEU A 350 -10.03 2.89 -3.20
N ASP A 351 -9.97 3.33 -1.95
CA ASP A 351 -8.88 2.99 -1.01
C ASP A 351 -8.84 1.48 -0.69
N ILE A 352 -9.99 0.82 -0.55
CA ILE A 352 -10.04 -0.63 -0.33
C ILE A 352 -9.55 -1.37 -1.58
N ALA A 353 -10.04 -1.03 -2.78
CA ALA A 353 -9.59 -1.63 -4.04
C ALA A 353 -8.09 -1.41 -4.30
N HIS A 354 -7.60 -0.20 -4.05
CA HIS A 354 -6.18 0.15 -4.06
C HIS A 354 -5.36 -0.81 -3.17
N ARG A 355 -5.82 -1.10 -1.95
CA ARG A 355 -5.15 -2.03 -1.02
C ARG A 355 -5.22 -3.50 -1.47
N PHE A 356 -6.31 -3.94 -2.09
CA PHE A 356 -6.39 -5.28 -2.70
C PHE A 356 -5.36 -5.44 -3.83
N ILE A 357 -5.28 -4.47 -4.75
CA ILE A 357 -4.28 -4.48 -5.83
C ILE A 357 -2.85 -4.43 -5.28
N ARG A 358 -2.58 -3.52 -4.34
CA ARG A 358 -1.25 -3.39 -3.69
C ARG A 358 -0.78 -4.58 -2.88
N THR A 359 -1.68 -5.50 -2.52
CA THR A 359 -1.34 -6.75 -1.83
C THR A 359 -1.31 -7.95 -2.79
N GLY A 360 -1.63 -7.76 -4.07
CA GLY A 360 -1.76 -8.83 -5.06
C GLY A 360 -3.02 -9.69 -4.87
N ALA A 361 -3.99 -9.22 -4.06
CA ALA A 361 -5.25 -9.92 -3.82
C ALA A 361 -6.30 -9.69 -4.92
N ALA A 362 -6.05 -8.72 -5.81
CA ALA A 362 -6.78 -8.46 -7.05
C ALA A 362 -5.82 -7.92 -8.11
N ARG A 363 -6.11 -8.14 -9.38
CA ARG A 363 -5.40 -7.56 -10.53
C ARG A 363 -6.21 -6.45 -11.19
N ARG A 364 -7.54 -6.60 -11.27
CA ARG A 364 -8.46 -5.73 -11.99
C ARG A 364 -9.75 -5.51 -11.20
N ALA A 365 -9.86 -4.34 -10.58
CA ALA A 365 -10.98 -4.00 -9.70
C ALA A 365 -11.94 -3.01 -10.37
N LEU A 366 -13.23 -3.34 -10.39
CA LEU A 366 -14.31 -2.42 -10.72
C LEU A 366 -14.75 -1.71 -9.43
N VAL A 367 -14.56 -0.39 -9.38
CA VAL A 367 -14.93 0.43 -8.23
C VAL A 367 -16.05 1.37 -8.65
N VAL A 368 -17.20 1.28 -7.98
CA VAL A 368 -18.41 2.03 -8.33
C VAL A 368 -18.86 2.88 -7.15
N GLY A 369 -19.27 4.12 -7.40
CA GLY A 369 -20.10 4.91 -6.49
C GLY A 369 -21.48 5.05 -7.11
N ALA A 370 -22.53 4.59 -6.44
CA ALA A 370 -23.89 4.64 -6.97
C ALA A 370 -24.89 4.87 -5.83
N ASP A 371 -25.84 5.77 -6.04
CA ASP A 371 -26.97 5.97 -5.14
C ASP A 371 -28.22 6.39 -5.91
N THR A 372 -29.35 5.82 -5.52
CA THR A 372 -30.69 6.39 -5.78
C THR A 372 -31.14 7.17 -4.53
N PHE A 373 -30.30 8.15 -4.17
CA PHE A 373 -30.38 8.91 -2.93
C PHE A 373 -31.72 9.64 -2.74
N THR A 374 -32.38 10.04 -3.82
CA THR A 374 -33.68 10.75 -3.74
C THR A 374 -34.80 9.89 -3.15
N ARG A 375 -34.63 8.56 -3.08
CA ARG A 375 -35.56 7.63 -2.41
C ARG A 375 -35.64 7.81 -0.89
N ILE A 376 -34.63 8.41 -0.27
CA ILE A 376 -34.58 8.67 1.18
C ILE A 376 -34.71 10.17 1.51
N ILE A 377 -35.21 10.97 0.58
CA ILE A 377 -35.43 12.41 0.74
C ILE A 377 -36.91 12.69 1.02
N ASP A 378 -37.17 13.52 2.05
CA ASP A 378 -38.48 14.13 2.25
C ASP A 378 -38.62 15.31 1.28
N TRP A 379 -39.51 15.17 0.29
CA TRP A 379 -39.78 16.22 -0.69
C TRP A 379 -40.47 17.46 -0.09
N THR A 380 -40.93 17.40 1.16
CA THR A 380 -41.44 18.57 1.90
C THR A 380 -40.34 19.29 2.69
N ASP A 381 -39.20 18.63 2.99
CA ASP A 381 -38.05 19.29 3.62
C ASP A 381 -37.21 20.05 2.58
N ARG A 382 -37.49 21.35 2.46
CA ARG A 382 -36.67 22.30 1.69
C ARG A 382 -35.19 22.30 2.10
N GLY A 383 -34.83 21.84 3.30
CA GLY A 383 -33.44 21.75 3.75
C GLY A 383 -32.60 20.70 3.01
N THR A 384 -33.23 19.66 2.46
CA THR A 384 -32.55 18.53 1.81
C THR A 384 -32.98 18.30 0.36
N CYS A 385 -34.27 18.41 0.01
CA CYS A 385 -34.74 18.10 -1.35
C CYS A 385 -34.17 19.01 -2.45
N ILE A 386 -33.74 20.23 -2.09
CA ILE A 386 -33.06 21.18 -2.98
C ILE A 386 -31.59 20.83 -3.27
N LEU A 387 -31.04 19.76 -2.68
CA LEU A 387 -29.64 19.37 -2.79
C LEU A 387 -29.43 18.11 -3.62
N PHE A 388 -30.14 17.04 -3.30
CA PHE A 388 -29.78 15.71 -3.79
C PHE A 388 -30.28 15.40 -5.20
N GLY A 389 -29.66 14.38 -5.80
CA GLY A 389 -29.98 13.77 -7.09
C GLY A 389 -29.50 12.31 -7.09
N ASP A 390 -29.82 11.58 -8.15
CA ASP A 390 -29.47 10.18 -8.33
C ASP A 390 -28.39 10.03 -9.42
N GLY A 391 -27.56 8.98 -9.30
CA GLY A 391 -26.54 8.72 -10.31
C GLY A 391 -25.59 7.58 -9.97
N ALA A 392 -24.72 7.25 -10.92
CA ALA A 392 -23.60 6.34 -10.72
C ALA A 392 -22.35 6.81 -11.47
N GLY A 393 -21.19 6.55 -10.88
CA GLY A 393 -19.89 6.66 -11.54
C GLY A 393 -19.02 5.46 -11.17
N ALA A 394 -18.20 5.01 -12.12
CA ALA A 394 -17.37 3.83 -12.00
C ALA A 394 -15.96 4.09 -12.55
N VAL A 395 -14.98 3.45 -11.95
CA VAL A 395 -13.60 3.36 -12.46
C VAL A 395 -13.15 1.92 -12.50
N VAL A 396 -12.36 1.57 -13.51
CA VAL A 396 -11.63 0.31 -13.59
C VAL A 396 -10.20 0.57 -13.12
N LEU A 397 -9.77 -0.12 -12.07
CA LEU A 397 -8.38 -0.14 -11.62
C LEU A 397 -7.66 -1.37 -12.16
N GLU A 398 -6.41 -1.21 -12.60
CA GLU A 398 -5.50 -2.31 -12.95
C GLU A 398 -4.18 -2.23 -12.17
N ALA A 399 -3.61 -3.39 -11.84
CA ALA A 399 -2.27 -3.53 -11.28
C ALA A 399 -1.18 -3.14 -12.31
N ALA A 400 -0.36 -2.13 -11.98
CA ALA A 400 0.68 -1.60 -12.86
C ALA A 400 1.98 -1.30 -12.10
N ASN A 401 3.13 -1.44 -12.78
CA ASN A 401 4.48 -1.35 -12.21
C ASN A 401 4.92 0.05 -11.76
N GLU A 402 4.23 1.10 -12.20
CA GLU A 402 4.54 2.50 -11.88
C GLU A 402 3.27 3.22 -11.36
N PRO A 403 3.42 4.33 -10.60
CA PRO A 403 2.33 4.92 -9.84
C PRO A 403 1.07 5.22 -10.66
N GLY A 404 -0.08 4.93 -10.06
CA GLY A 404 -1.37 5.54 -10.39
C GLY A 404 -1.85 6.25 -9.14
N ILE A 405 -2.63 5.56 -8.31
CA ILE A 405 -2.85 5.96 -6.91
C ILE A 405 -1.51 5.97 -6.17
N ILE A 406 -1.17 7.13 -5.61
CA ILE A 406 0.08 7.41 -4.88
C ILE A 406 -0.13 7.13 -3.38
N ASP A 407 -1.17 7.74 -2.80
CA ASP A 407 -1.52 7.62 -1.39
C ASP A 407 -3.04 7.74 -1.21
N SER A 408 -3.57 7.22 -0.10
CA SER A 408 -4.98 7.31 0.25
C SER A 408 -5.18 7.38 1.75
N ARG A 409 -6.03 8.30 2.20
CA ARG A 409 -6.33 8.55 3.62
C ARG A 409 -7.83 8.54 3.84
N LEU A 410 -8.26 7.85 4.90
CA LEU A 410 -9.66 7.79 5.33
C LEU A 410 -9.76 8.20 6.80
N GLY A 411 -10.89 8.80 7.18
CA GLY A 411 -11.22 9.13 8.56
C GLY A 411 -12.73 9.09 8.82
N ALA A 412 -13.10 8.93 10.09
CA ALA A 412 -14.48 8.92 10.55
C ALA A 412 -14.59 9.41 11.99
N ASP A 413 -15.73 9.99 12.34
CA ASP A 413 -16.07 10.41 13.71
C ASP A 413 -17.58 10.25 13.96
N GLY A 414 -17.93 9.13 14.58
CA GLY A 414 -19.32 8.73 14.89
C GLY A 414 -20.06 9.68 15.85
N ARG A 415 -19.36 10.63 16.51
CA ARG A 415 -19.97 11.59 17.42
C ARG A 415 -20.89 12.60 16.71
N TYR A 416 -20.72 12.74 15.39
CA TYR A 416 -21.49 13.67 14.56
C TYR A 416 -22.75 13.06 13.93
N LYS A 417 -23.10 11.80 14.25
CA LYS A 417 -24.26 11.05 13.73
C LYS A 417 -25.48 11.95 13.43
N GLU A 418 -26.00 12.64 14.44
CA GLU A 418 -27.26 13.39 14.37
C GLU A 418 -27.19 14.70 13.56
N LEU A 419 -26.03 15.04 13.00
CA LEU A 419 -25.88 16.17 12.07
C LEU A 419 -26.21 15.80 10.62
N LEU A 420 -26.12 14.52 10.24
CA LEU A 420 -26.51 14.00 8.93
C LEU A 420 -26.76 12.47 9.01
N TRP A 421 -28.04 12.07 9.06
CA TRP A 421 -28.45 10.68 9.24
C TRP A 421 -29.87 10.42 8.73
N VAL A 422 -30.26 9.14 8.67
CA VAL A 422 -31.66 8.71 8.61
C VAL A 422 -32.05 8.18 10.01
N PRO A 423 -33.13 8.67 10.65
CA PRO A 423 -33.45 8.32 12.04
C PRO A 423 -33.76 6.85 12.33
N ALA A 424 -34.24 6.11 11.32
CA ALA A 424 -34.69 4.74 11.44
C ALA A 424 -34.17 3.84 10.31
N GLY A 425 -34.11 2.54 10.57
CA GLY A 425 -33.69 1.51 9.62
C GLY A 425 -34.12 0.11 10.06
N VAL A 426 -33.65 -0.91 9.33
CA VAL A 426 -34.14 -2.29 9.45
C VAL A 426 -33.97 -2.94 10.82
N SER A 427 -32.99 -2.50 11.62
CA SER A 427 -32.72 -2.99 12.98
C SER A 427 -33.20 -2.05 14.09
N SER A 428 -33.69 -0.85 13.75
CA SER A 428 -34.11 0.16 14.73
C SER A 428 -35.14 1.11 14.09
N GLY A 429 -36.41 0.98 14.48
CA GLY A 429 -37.50 1.78 13.89
C GLY A 429 -38.04 1.24 12.56
N TYR A 430 -37.90 -0.07 12.28
CA TYR A 430 -38.29 -0.68 11.01
C TYR A 430 -39.73 -0.37 10.56
N ASP A 431 -40.69 -0.21 11.48
CA ASP A 431 -42.06 0.20 11.14
C ASP A 431 -42.12 1.58 10.47
N GLN A 432 -41.28 2.54 10.89
CA GLN A 432 -41.16 3.86 10.26
C GLN A 432 -40.57 3.73 8.84
N THR A 433 -39.58 2.86 8.66
CA THR A 433 -39.02 2.54 7.34
C THR A 433 -40.08 1.90 6.43
N ARG A 434 -40.89 0.96 6.93
CA ARG A 434 -41.99 0.32 6.18
C ARG A 434 -43.11 1.30 5.81
N GLN A 435 -43.33 2.32 6.64
CA GLN A 435 -44.34 3.36 6.43
C GLN A 435 -43.82 4.52 5.55
N ASN A 436 -42.60 4.42 5.03
CA ASN A 436 -41.93 5.49 4.27
C ASN A 436 -41.89 6.83 5.04
N ALA A 437 -41.54 6.76 6.32
CA ALA A 437 -41.44 7.90 7.25
C ALA A 437 -40.01 8.11 7.80
N ALA A 438 -39.01 7.51 7.14
CA ALA A 438 -37.61 7.54 7.55
C ALA A 438 -36.76 8.21 6.45
N PHE A 439 -36.58 9.52 6.56
CA PHE A 439 -35.86 10.35 5.58
C PHE A 439 -34.55 10.91 6.13
N VAL A 440 -33.72 11.48 5.26
CA VAL A 440 -32.49 12.18 5.64
C VAL A 440 -32.79 13.43 6.46
N GLU A 441 -32.30 13.47 7.69
CA GLU A 441 -32.21 14.68 8.50
C GLU A 441 -30.81 15.29 8.40
N MET A 442 -30.74 16.62 8.24
CA MET A 442 -29.47 17.34 8.17
C MET A 442 -29.45 18.63 9.01
N ARG A 443 -28.32 18.90 9.67
CA ARG A 443 -27.99 20.19 10.32
C ARG A 443 -26.96 20.93 9.48
N GLY A 444 -27.43 21.51 8.36
CA GLY A 444 -26.56 21.95 7.25
C GLY A 444 -25.48 22.99 7.63
N SER A 445 -25.74 23.87 8.59
CA SER A 445 -24.76 24.87 9.05
C SER A 445 -23.59 24.23 9.83
N GLU A 446 -23.87 23.14 10.54
CA GLU A 446 -22.92 22.40 11.36
C GLU A 446 -22.11 21.45 10.47
N VAL A 447 -22.79 20.74 9.55
CA VAL A 447 -22.17 19.97 8.46
C VAL A 447 -21.17 20.83 7.69
N PHE A 448 -21.55 22.03 7.26
CA PHE A 448 -20.66 22.95 6.53
C PHE A 448 -19.38 23.28 7.31
N LYS A 449 -19.48 23.61 8.60
CA LYS A 449 -18.34 24.00 9.45
C LYS A 449 -17.33 22.86 9.60
N VAL A 450 -17.83 21.63 9.80
CA VAL A 450 -16.98 20.45 9.94
C VAL A 450 -16.37 20.08 8.58
N ALA A 451 -17.18 19.91 7.54
CA ALA A 451 -16.74 19.51 6.20
C ALA A 451 -15.59 20.38 5.65
N VAL A 452 -15.75 21.71 5.66
CA VAL A 452 -14.76 22.66 5.11
C VAL A 452 -13.46 22.71 5.93
N THR A 453 -13.47 22.21 7.16
CA THR A 453 -12.26 22.07 7.99
C THR A 453 -11.60 20.71 7.76
N THR A 454 -12.39 19.65 7.85
CA THR A 454 -11.96 18.26 7.65
C THR A 454 -11.38 17.99 6.25
N LEU A 455 -12.00 18.51 5.19
CA LEU A 455 -11.52 18.37 3.81
C LEU A 455 -10.17 19.07 3.60
N LYS A 456 -10.05 20.32 4.05
CA LYS A 456 -8.78 21.07 4.05
C LYS A 456 -7.68 20.28 4.77
N ASP A 457 -7.97 19.83 5.99
CA ASP A 457 -6.98 19.18 6.84
C ASP A 457 -6.51 17.83 6.27
N ILE A 458 -7.39 17.04 5.63
CA ILE A 458 -6.99 15.77 5.00
C ILE A 458 -6.21 15.98 3.70
N ALA A 459 -6.58 17.00 2.91
CA ALA A 459 -5.86 17.41 1.71
C ALA A 459 -4.44 17.90 2.02
N GLU A 460 -4.25 18.75 3.03
CA GLU A 460 -2.91 19.15 3.48
C GLU A 460 -2.11 17.96 4.03
N GLN A 461 -2.74 17.07 4.80
CA GLN A 461 -2.09 15.88 5.36
C GLN A 461 -1.59 14.90 4.30
N ILE A 462 -2.36 14.66 3.23
CA ILE A 462 -1.94 13.74 2.16
C ILE A 462 -0.85 14.37 1.29
N LEU A 463 -0.92 15.67 0.98
CA LEU A 463 0.11 16.37 0.22
C LEU A 463 1.44 16.43 0.99
N VAL A 464 1.42 16.84 2.26
CA VAL A 464 2.63 16.91 3.12
C VAL A 464 3.28 15.52 3.29
N ALA A 465 2.49 14.46 3.39
CA ALA A 465 3.02 13.10 3.52
C ALA A 465 3.76 12.60 2.27
N ASN A 466 3.43 13.16 1.10
CA ASN A 466 4.04 12.83 -0.18
C ASN A 466 5.06 13.89 -0.64
N ASN A 467 5.39 14.87 0.22
CA ASN A 467 6.27 16.01 -0.05
C ASN A 467 5.79 16.93 -1.19
N LEU A 468 4.47 17.01 -1.38
CA LEU A 468 3.81 17.89 -2.35
C LEU A 468 3.16 19.09 -1.67
N THR A 469 2.81 20.08 -2.47
CA THR A 469 2.03 21.27 -2.13
C THR A 469 0.76 21.34 -2.98
N VAL A 470 -0.14 22.28 -2.67
CA VAL A 470 -1.35 22.51 -3.47
C VAL A 470 -1.02 23.03 -4.88
N ALA A 471 0.17 23.59 -5.11
CA ALA A 471 0.59 24.03 -6.44
C ALA A 471 0.88 22.86 -7.40
N ASP A 472 1.26 21.71 -6.84
CA ASP A 472 1.56 20.45 -7.54
C ASP A 472 0.30 19.63 -7.86
N VAL A 473 -0.89 20.13 -7.48
CA VAL A 473 -2.19 19.52 -7.84
C VAL A 473 -2.73 20.23 -9.08
N ASP A 474 -2.92 19.45 -10.15
CA ASP A 474 -3.50 19.92 -11.40
C ASP A 474 -5.02 20.04 -11.28
N TRP A 475 -5.67 19.04 -10.65
CA TRP A 475 -7.12 19.01 -10.46
C TRP A 475 -7.54 18.52 -9.07
N LEU A 476 -8.47 19.28 -8.45
CA LEU A 476 -9.25 18.87 -7.29
C LEU A 476 -10.60 18.31 -7.76
N ILE A 477 -10.93 17.07 -7.38
CA ILE A 477 -12.22 16.41 -7.67
C ILE A 477 -12.93 16.13 -6.33
N PRO A 478 -13.68 17.11 -5.79
CA PRO A 478 -14.33 16.98 -4.51
C PRO A 478 -15.69 16.28 -4.60
N HIS A 479 -16.19 15.79 -3.46
CA HIS A 479 -17.60 15.42 -3.32
C HIS A 479 -18.50 16.64 -3.58
N GLN A 480 -19.45 16.50 -4.51
CA GLN A 480 -20.28 17.58 -5.06
C GLN A 480 -21.43 17.94 -4.09
N ALA A 481 -21.10 18.29 -2.85
CA ALA A 481 -22.06 18.48 -1.77
C ALA A 481 -22.98 19.71 -1.98
N ASN A 482 -22.35 20.82 -2.35
CA ASN A 482 -22.91 22.09 -2.81
C ASN A 482 -21.74 23.03 -3.14
N ARG A 483 -21.95 24.00 -4.03
CA ARG A 483 -20.89 24.88 -4.53
C ARG A 483 -20.22 25.72 -3.43
N ARG A 484 -20.94 26.02 -2.34
CA ARG A 484 -20.39 26.79 -1.20
C ARG A 484 -19.36 26.00 -0.40
N ILE A 485 -19.52 24.69 -0.23
CA ILE A 485 -18.48 23.84 0.39
C ILE A 485 -17.27 23.77 -0.54
N LEU A 486 -17.50 23.48 -1.83
CA LEU A 486 -16.47 23.42 -2.87
C LEU A 486 -15.58 24.67 -2.89
N SER A 487 -16.16 25.85 -3.14
CA SER A 487 -15.44 27.14 -3.15
C SER A 487 -14.75 27.44 -1.81
N ALA A 488 -15.34 27.06 -0.67
CA ALA A 488 -14.75 27.30 0.64
C ALA A 488 -13.53 26.40 0.91
N THR A 489 -13.56 25.13 0.49
CA THR A 489 -12.42 24.22 0.58
C THR A 489 -11.30 24.65 -0.36
N ALA A 490 -11.59 24.89 -1.65
CA ALA A 490 -10.60 25.37 -2.63
C ALA A 490 -9.91 26.66 -2.15
N LYS A 491 -10.69 27.65 -1.69
CA LYS A 491 -10.16 28.90 -1.13
C LYS A 491 -9.30 28.69 0.13
N ARG A 492 -9.65 27.74 1.00
CA ARG A 492 -8.84 27.41 2.20
C ARG A 492 -7.55 26.67 1.89
N LEU A 493 -7.52 25.89 0.81
CA LEU A 493 -6.32 25.25 0.29
C LEU A 493 -5.43 26.21 -0.51
N GLY A 494 -5.98 27.33 -0.99
CA GLY A 494 -5.30 28.23 -1.93
C GLY A 494 -5.29 27.70 -3.37
N LEU A 495 -6.14 26.72 -3.68
CA LEU A 495 -6.31 26.16 -5.02
C LEU A 495 -7.20 27.10 -5.87
N PRO A 496 -6.77 27.53 -7.07
CA PRO A 496 -7.61 28.32 -7.97
C PRO A 496 -8.89 27.57 -8.35
N GLU A 497 -10.07 28.19 -8.28
CA GLU A 497 -11.36 27.51 -8.57
C GLU A 497 -11.41 26.86 -9.96
N GLN A 498 -10.67 27.40 -10.94
CA GLN A 498 -10.54 26.83 -12.29
C GLN A 498 -9.84 25.45 -12.34
N ARG A 499 -9.13 25.05 -11.28
CA ARG A 499 -8.53 23.71 -11.08
C ARG A 499 -9.42 22.77 -10.26
N MET A 500 -10.66 23.18 -9.96
CA MET A 500 -11.63 22.36 -9.22
C MET A 500 -12.73 21.91 -10.18
N VAL A 501 -13.05 20.62 -10.16
CA VAL A 501 -14.17 20.08 -10.95
C VAL A 501 -15.48 20.36 -10.20
N ASP A 502 -16.28 21.28 -10.74
CA ASP A 502 -17.66 21.55 -10.30
C ASP A 502 -18.67 21.00 -11.32
N CYS A 503 -19.51 20.09 -10.85
CA CYS A 503 -20.68 19.54 -11.54
C CYS A 503 -21.97 19.72 -10.72
N VAL A 504 -21.90 20.40 -9.56
CA VAL A 504 -23.04 20.64 -8.64
C VAL A 504 -24.22 21.26 -9.38
N ARG A 505 -23.93 22.17 -10.32
CA ARG A 505 -24.93 22.92 -11.10
C ARG A 505 -25.98 22.02 -11.76
N ILE A 506 -25.55 20.91 -12.34
CA ILE A 506 -26.38 20.06 -13.21
C ILE A 506 -26.62 18.64 -12.67
N HIS A 507 -25.77 18.14 -11.76
CA HIS A 507 -25.98 16.83 -11.14
C HIS A 507 -26.70 16.94 -9.77
N GLY A 508 -26.61 18.10 -9.12
CA GLY A 508 -26.86 18.21 -7.68
C GLY A 508 -25.86 17.37 -6.87
N ASN A 509 -26.28 16.95 -5.68
CA ASN A 509 -25.52 16.05 -4.82
C ASN A 509 -25.97 14.60 -5.05
N THR A 510 -25.15 13.82 -5.76
CA THR A 510 -25.40 12.39 -6.07
C THR A 510 -24.73 11.42 -5.08
N SER A 511 -24.49 11.84 -3.84
CA SER A 511 -23.88 11.02 -2.77
C SER A 511 -22.59 10.31 -3.21
N ALA A 512 -22.49 8.99 -3.10
CA ALA A 512 -21.28 8.24 -3.40
C ALA A 512 -20.87 8.34 -4.89
N ALA A 513 -21.83 8.59 -5.78
CA ALA A 513 -21.57 8.71 -7.21
C ALA A 513 -20.86 10.03 -7.58
N SER A 514 -20.86 11.05 -6.72
CA SER A 514 -20.49 12.41 -7.14
C SER A 514 -19.04 12.56 -7.60
N VAL A 515 -18.11 11.91 -6.90
CA VAL A 515 -16.67 11.96 -7.20
C VAL A 515 -16.36 11.23 -8.52
N PRO A 516 -16.81 9.99 -8.76
CA PRO A 516 -16.55 9.32 -10.03
C PRO A 516 -17.36 9.92 -11.20
N LEU A 517 -18.55 10.50 -10.96
CA LEU A 517 -19.25 11.32 -11.97
C LEU A 517 -18.41 12.52 -12.40
N ALA A 518 -17.93 13.31 -11.43
CA ALA A 518 -17.12 14.50 -11.72
C ALA A 518 -15.80 14.14 -12.43
N LEU A 519 -15.13 13.05 -11.99
CA LEU A 519 -13.95 12.52 -12.65
C LEU A 519 -14.23 12.12 -14.12
N ASP A 520 -15.27 11.33 -14.37
CA ASP A 520 -15.59 10.86 -15.72
C ASP A 520 -15.97 12.02 -16.66
N VAL A 521 -16.70 13.03 -16.17
CA VAL A 521 -16.99 14.24 -16.96
C VAL A 521 -15.71 14.98 -17.33
N ALA A 522 -14.83 15.26 -16.36
CA ALA A 522 -13.60 16.01 -16.59
C ALA A 522 -12.54 15.25 -17.42
N VAL A 523 -12.59 13.91 -17.42
CA VAL A 523 -11.82 13.07 -18.36
C VAL A 523 -12.42 13.15 -19.77
N ARG A 524 -13.75 13.02 -19.92
CA ARG A 524 -14.43 12.98 -21.22
C ARG A 524 -14.45 14.32 -21.95
N ASP A 525 -14.47 15.45 -21.23
CA ASP A 525 -14.36 16.79 -21.82
C ASP A 525 -12.90 17.26 -22.02
N GLY A 526 -11.92 16.43 -21.64
CA GLY A 526 -10.50 16.65 -21.90
C GLY A 526 -9.82 17.65 -20.95
N ARG A 527 -10.46 18.06 -19.86
CA ARG A 527 -9.81 18.84 -18.79
C ARG A 527 -8.70 18.06 -18.09
N ILE A 528 -8.99 16.79 -17.75
CA ILE A 528 -8.03 15.86 -17.14
C ILE A 528 -7.31 15.09 -18.25
N GLN A 529 -5.98 15.10 -18.22
CA GLN A 529 -5.11 14.39 -19.16
C GLN A 529 -4.23 13.37 -18.44
N ARG A 530 -3.68 12.41 -19.20
CA ARG A 530 -2.74 11.43 -18.64
C ARG A 530 -1.45 12.13 -18.21
N GLY A 531 -0.99 11.84 -17.00
CA GLY A 531 0.12 12.50 -16.32
C GLY A 531 -0.31 13.54 -15.28
N ASP A 532 -1.56 14.00 -15.27
CA ASP A 532 -2.07 14.99 -14.32
C ASP A 532 -2.07 14.44 -12.88
N THR A 533 -1.72 15.30 -11.92
CA THR A 533 -1.83 15.00 -10.49
C THR A 533 -3.20 15.38 -9.97
N LEU A 534 -4.01 14.36 -9.66
CA LEU A 534 -5.38 14.51 -9.18
C LEU A 534 -5.45 14.33 -7.65
N LEU A 535 -6.21 15.20 -7.00
CA LEU A 535 -6.64 15.05 -5.61
C LEU A 535 -8.15 14.83 -5.56
N LEU A 536 -8.56 13.62 -5.23
CA LEU A 536 -9.96 13.25 -5.02
C LEU A 536 -10.27 13.39 -3.53
N GLU A 537 -11.39 14.01 -3.16
CA GLU A 537 -11.80 14.13 -1.74
C GLU A 537 -13.30 13.89 -1.53
N GLY A 538 -13.66 13.36 -0.35
CA GLY A 538 -15.04 13.06 0.01
C GLY A 538 -15.34 13.34 1.48
N PHE A 539 -16.59 13.71 1.76
CA PHE A 539 -17.12 13.92 3.11
C PHE A 539 -18.62 13.56 3.11
N GLY A 540 -19.09 12.86 4.15
CA GLY A 540 -20.46 12.38 4.23
C GLY A 540 -20.91 12.03 5.65
N GLY A 541 -22.13 11.51 5.77
CA GLY A 541 -22.74 11.07 7.03
C GLY A 541 -21.87 10.07 7.81
N GLY A 542 -22.03 10.06 9.14
CA GLY A 542 -21.17 9.34 10.07
C GLY A 542 -20.68 10.21 11.25
N PHE A 543 -19.85 11.23 11.04
CA PHE A 543 -19.27 11.66 9.76
C PHE A 543 -18.17 10.72 9.28
N THR A 544 -18.01 10.67 7.96
CA THR A 544 -16.90 10.01 7.26
C THR A 544 -16.25 11.01 6.30
N TRP A 545 -14.96 10.84 6.03
CA TRP A 545 -14.21 11.63 5.05
C TRP A 545 -13.01 10.84 4.51
N GLY A 546 -12.50 11.26 3.37
CA GLY A 546 -11.32 10.65 2.77
C GLY A 546 -10.71 11.49 1.66
N ALA A 547 -9.46 11.21 1.33
CA ALA A 547 -8.76 11.75 0.18
C ALA A 547 -7.91 10.68 -0.52
N VAL A 548 -7.79 10.77 -1.84
CA VAL A 548 -6.91 9.93 -2.66
C VAL A 548 -6.10 10.84 -3.56
N LEU A 549 -4.78 10.72 -3.47
CA LEU A 549 -3.81 11.39 -4.33
C LEU A 549 -3.37 10.41 -5.40
N LEU A 550 -3.48 10.77 -6.68
CA LEU A 550 -3.09 9.91 -7.79
C LEU A 550 -2.50 10.69 -8.96
N ASN A 551 -1.67 10.03 -9.75
CA ASN A 551 -1.33 10.42 -11.10
C ASN A 551 -2.24 9.65 -12.07
N TYR A 552 -2.89 10.35 -13.00
CA TYR A 552 -3.89 9.76 -13.91
C TYR A 552 -3.25 9.13 -15.14
#